data_AF-A0A9E2FC06-F1
#
_entry.id   AF-A0A9E2FC06-F1
#
_cell.length_a   1.000
_cell.length_b   1.000
_cell.length_c   1.000
_cell.angle_alpha   90.00
_cell.angle_beta   90.00
_cell.angle_gamma   90.00
#
_symmetry.space_group_name_H-M   'P 1'
#
loop_
_entity.id
_entity.type
_entity.pdbx_description
1 polymer ?
#
loop_
_entity_poly.entity_id
_entity_poly.type
_entity_poly.pdbx_seq_one_letter_code
_entity_poly.pdbx_strand_id
1 'polypeptide(L)'
;MAERSNIDARICQRVAELTDRSSPEDWPEAMLVTADELIEIINSELEVATTVPAEVSMPLQCNWYQEDEGSDVWGTSCGSRFTLNDGTPFDNRMEHCAFCGKHIIDNPWPDDGGDEQKGGA
;
A
#
# COMPACT_ATOMS: atom_id res chain seq x y z
N MET A 1 6.81 -23.20 0.59
CA MET A 1 8.25 -22.88 0.65
C MET A 1 8.41 -21.60 -0.15
N ALA A 2 8.56 -20.47 0.52
CA ALA A 2 8.63 -19.17 -0.16
C ALA A 2 10.01 -19.03 -0.83
N GLU A 3 10.00 -18.79 -2.14
CA GLU A 3 11.19 -18.45 -2.91
C GLU A 3 11.80 -17.19 -2.29
N ARG A 4 12.93 -17.34 -1.61
CA ARG A 4 13.71 -16.18 -1.18
C ARG A 4 14.14 -15.48 -2.46
N SER A 5 13.74 -14.23 -2.65
CA SER A 5 14.15 -13.41 -3.78
C SER A 5 15.68 -13.50 -3.92
N ASN A 6 16.15 -14.24 -4.94
CA ASN A 6 17.56 -14.57 -5.15
C ASN A 6 18.24 -13.44 -5.92
N ILE A 7 18.07 -12.22 -5.41
CA ILE A 7 18.55 -11.00 -6.03
C ILE A 7 20.08 -10.97 -6.07
N ASP A 8 20.73 -11.56 -5.07
CA ASP A 8 22.18 -11.72 -4.99
C ASP A 8 22.72 -12.60 -6.12
N ALA A 9 22.13 -13.76 -6.41
CA ALA A 9 22.60 -14.57 -7.54
C ALA A 9 22.41 -13.87 -8.88
N ARG A 10 21.32 -13.12 -9.04
CA ARG A 10 21.05 -12.36 -10.28
C ARG A 10 22.04 -11.21 -10.46
N ILE A 11 22.35 -10.48 -9.40
CA ILE A 11 23.39 -9.44 -9.40
C ILE A 11 24.75 -10.08 -9.75
N CYS A 12 25.13 -11.17 -9.09
CA CYS A 12 26.38 -11.88 -9.37
C CYS A 12 26.47 -12.35 -10.82
N GLN A 13 25.38 -12.90 -11.37
CA GLN A 13 25.31 -13.32 -12.77
C GLN A 13 25.49 -12.14 -13.72
N ARG A 14 24.75 -11.04 -13.51
CA ARG A 14 24.83 -9.83 -14.34
C ARG A 14 26.23 -9.23 -14.34
N VAL A 15 26.84 -9.17 -13.16
CA VAL A 15 28.22 -8.72 -12.98
C VAL A 15 29.16 -9.60 -13.81
N ALA A 16 29.01 -10.94 -13.75
CA ALA A 16 29.82 -11.89 -14.53
C ALA A 16 29.62 -11.82 -16.06
N GLU A 17 28.47 -11.34 -16.52
CA GLU A 17 28.12 -11.23 -17.95
C GLU A 17 28.56 -9.90 -18.58
N LEU A 18 29.08 -8.95 -17.79
CA LEU A 18 29.55 -7.67 -18.31
C LEU A 18 30.74 -7.86 -19.27
N THR A 19 30.72 -7.13 -20.38
CA THR A 19 31.83 -7.13 -21.37
C THR A 19 33.02 -6.31 -20.88
N ASP A 20 34.23 -6.67 -21.35
CA ASP A 20 35.50 -5.95 -21.07
C ASP A 20 35.96 -5.97 -19.60
N ARG A 21 35.79 -7.12 -18.92
CA ARG A 21 36.22 -7.27 -17.54
C ARG A 21 37.69 -7.63 -17.44
N SER A 22 38.37 -6.96 -16.51
CA SER A 22 39.74 -7.27 -16.12
C SER A 22 39.77 -7.74 -14.67
N SER A 23 40.67 -8.69 -14.41
CA SER A 23 41.01 -9.15 -13.06
C SER A 23 42.38 -8.56 -12.69
N PRO A 24 42.59 -8.11 -11.45
CA PRO A 24 43.89 -7.65 -11.01
C PRO A 24 44.89 -8.82 -10.90
N GLU A 25 46.18 -8.56 -11.12
CA GLU A 25 47.23 -9.59 -11.07
C GLU A 25 47.35 -10.25 -9.69
N ASP A 26 47.18 -9.47 -8.62
CA ASP A 26 47.24 -9.96 -7.23
C ASP A 26 46.00 -10.76 -6.80
N TRP A 27 44.90 -10.69 -7.56
CA TRP A 27 43.67 -11.41 -7.27
C TRP A 27 42.92 -11.79 -8.55
N PRO A 28 43.36 -12.85 -9.25
CA PRO A 28 42.79 -13.24 -10.54
C PRO A 28 41.33 -13.71 -10.45
N GLU A 29 40.88 -14.13 -9.28
CA GLU A 29 39.49 -14.52 -9.02
C GLU A 29 38.56 -13.32 -8.80
N ALA A 30 39.11 -12.12 -8.57
CA ALA A 30 38.32 -10.91 -8.49
C ALA A 30 38.00 -10.39 -9.89
N MET A 31 36.88 -9.68 -9.99
CA MET A 31 36.48 -9.04 -11.23
C MET A 31 36.23 -7.57 -10.96
N LEU A 32 36.90 -6.70 -11.73
CA LEU A 32 36.79 -5.26 -11.53
C LEU A 32 35.50 -4.74 -12.16
N VAL A 33 34.75 -4.02 -11.34
CA VAL A 33 33.59 -3.22 -11.73
C VAL A 33 33.75 -1.83 -11.17
N THR A 34 33.32 -0.83 -11.92
CA THR A 34 33.20 0.53 -11.40
C THR A 34 32.00 0.62 -10.44
N ALA A 35 31.99 1.65 -9.60
CA ALA A 35 30.87 1.89 -8.71
C ALA A 35 29.57 2.12 -9.49
N ASP A 36 29.63 2.88 -10.59
CA ASP A 36 28.47 3.20 -11.43
C ASP A 36 27.85 1.94 -12.04
N GLU A 37 28.65 1.05 -12.64
CA GLU A 37 28.16 -0.21 -13.23
C GLU A 37 27.48 -1.11 -12.18
N LEU A 38 28.05 -1.19 -10.98
CA LEU A 38 27.47 -1.98 -9.90
C LEU A 38 26.14 -1.37 -9.42
N ILE A 39 26.08 -0.04 -9.30
CA ILE A 39 24.86 0.69 -8.92
C ILE A 39 23.76 0.48 -9.97
N GLU A 40 24.09 0.54 -11.26
CA GLU A 40 23.15 0.30 -12.35
C GLU A 40 22.56 -1.11 -12.30
N ILE A 41 23.41 -2.13 -12.10
CA ILE A 41 22.95 -3.52 -11.96
C ILE A 41 22.05 -3.67 -10.75
N ILE A 42 22.46 -3.18 -9.58
CA ILE A 42 21.66 -3.28 -8.35
C ILE A 42 20.30 -2.64 -8.53
N ASN A 43 20.24 -1.43 -9.08
CA ASN A 43 18.98 -0.72 -9.27
C ASN A 43 18.06 -1.47 -10.24
N SER A 44 18.59 -1.95 -11.37
CA SER A 44 17.79 -2.72 -12.34
C SER A 44 17.20 -4.00 -11.72
N GLU A 45 17.96 -4.71 -10.90
CA GLU A 45 17.47 -5.92 -10.23
C GLU A 45 16.45 -5.60 -9.12
N LEU A 46 16.65 -4.50 -8.39
CA LEU A 46 15.70 -4.00 -7.39
C LEU A 46 14.39 -3.55 -8.03
N GLU A 47 14.41 -2.88 -9.19
CA GLU A 47 13.22 -2.48 -9.93
C GLU A 47 12.37 -3.71 -10.29
N VAL A 48 12.99 -4.78 -10.81
CA VAL A 48 12.29 -6.04 -11.10
C VAL A 48 11.75 -6.70 -9.83
N ALA A 49 12.49 -6.64 -8.71
CA ALA A 49 12.05 -7.22 -7.44
C ALA A 49 10.93 -6.40 -6.76
N THR A 50 10.84 -5.10 -7.06
CA THR A 50 9.87 -4.16 -6.50
C THR A 50 8.70 -3.87 -7.42
N THR A 51 8.63 -4.48 -8.62
CA THR A 51 7.40 -4.50 -9.41
C THR A 51 6.34 -5.30 -8.66
N VAL A 52 5.71 -4.63 -7.71
CA VAL A 52 4.41 -5.02 -7.22
C VAL A 52 3.48 -4.96 -8.44
N PRO A 53 2.79 -6.05 -8.80
CA PRO A 53 1.73 -5.93 -9.78
C PRO A 53 0.78 -4.87 -9.25
N ALA A 54 0.43 -3.88 -10.08
CA ALA A 54 -0.30 -2.67 -9.70
C ALA A 54 -1.74 -2.92 -9.19
N GLU A 55 -2.08 -4.17 -8.87
CA GLU A 55 -3.43 -4.65 -8.62
C GLU A 55 -3.75 -4.97 -7.15
N VAL A 56 -2.82 -4.81 -6.20
CA VAL A 56 -3.15 -4.92 -4.76
C VAL A 56 -2.51 -3.81 -3.93
N SER A 57 -2.82 -2.55 -4.27
CA SER A 57 -2.80 -1.46 -3.29
C SER A 57 -4.06 -1.58 -2.44
N MET A 58 -4.03 -2.47 -1.44
CA MET A 58 -5.05 -2.43 -0.40
C MET A 58 -4.86 -1.10 0.34
N PRO A 59 -5.89 -0.22 0.40
CA PRO A 59 -5.73 1.07 1.06
C PRO A 59 -5.33 0.83 2.52
N LEU A 60 -4.41 1.65 3.03
CA LEU A 60 -4.00 1.68 4.44
C LEU A 60 -5.16 2.07 5.37
N GLN A 61 -6.25 2.56 4.79
CA GLN A 61 -7.45 3.02 5.47
C GLN A 61 -8.68 2.27 4.97
N CYS A 62 -9.70 2.17 5.81
CA CYS A 62 -10.99 1.61 5.48
C CYS A 62 -12.04 2.73 5.44
N ASN A 63 -12.61 2.96 4.26
CA ASN A 63 -13.67 3.96 4.11
C ASN A 63 -14.97 3.39 4.67
N TRP A 64 -15.56 4.09 5.62
CA TRP A 64 -16.89 3.81 6.17
C TRP A 64 -17.86 4.85 5.63
N TYR A 65 -18.85 4.41 4.86
CA TYR A 65 -19.81 5.29 4.22
C TYR A 65 -21.24 4.94 4.64
N GLN A 66 -22.06 5.97 4.86
CA GLN A 66 -23.47 5.77 5.16
C GLN A 66 -24.20 5.33 3.88
N GLU A 67 -25.04 4.28 3.94
CA GLU A 67 -25.67 3.73 2.73
C GLU A 67 -26.77 4.65 2.16
N ASP A 68 -27.50 5.36 3.03
CA ASP A 68 -28.62 6.24 2.65
C ASP A 68 -28.77 7.40 3.67
N GLU A 69 -29.54 8.43 3.32
CA GLU A 69 -29.86 9.56 4.20
C GLU A 69 -30.47 9.09 5.53
N GLY A 70 -29.84 9.47 6.65
CA GLY A 70 -30.30 9.10 7.99
C GLY A 70 -30.18 7.60 8.32
N SER A 71 -29.48 6.82 7.50
CA SER A 71 -29.32 5.38 7.74
C SER A 71 -28.38 5.08 8.89
N ASP A 72 -28.81 4.19 9.78
CA ASP A 72 -27.97 3.60 10.82
C ASP A 72 -26.98 2.56 10.26
N VAL A 73 -27.08 2.24 8.96
CA VAL A 73 -26.25 1.23 8.29
C VAL A 73 -25.10 1.88 7.54
N TRP A 74 -23.89 1.41 7.87
CA TRP A 74 -22.62 1.85 7.32
C TRP A 74 -21.97 0.73 6.51
N GLY A 75 -21.69 1.00 5.24
CA GLY A 75 -20.87 0.16 4.39
C GLY A 75 -19.39 0.42 4.61
N THR A 76 -18.55 -0.60 4.40
CA THR A 76 -17.09 -0.49 4.54
C THR A 76 -16.38 -0.88 3.24
N SER A 77 -15.26 -0.23 2.92
CA SER A 77 -14.47 -0.57 1.73
C SER A 77 -13.84 -1.97 1.80
N CYS A 78 -13.79 -2.60 2.98
CA CYS A 78 -13.39 -4.00 3.13
C CYS A 78 -14.53 -5.00 2.89
N GLY A 79 -15.72 -4.53 2.50
CA GLY A 79 -16.84 -5.37 2.06
C GLY A 79 -17.76 -5.86 3.17
N SER A 80 -17.66 -5.31 4.37
CA SER A 80 -18.58 -5.59 5.50
C SER A 80 -19.53 -4.42 5.75
N ARG A 81 -20.60 -4.67 6.49
CA ARG A 81 -21.56 -3.65 6.94
C ARG A 81 -21.60 -3.61 8.47
N PHE A 82 -21.82 -2.43 9.01
CA PHE A 82 -21.94 -2.19 10.44
C PHE A 82 -23.17 -1.31 10.72
N THR A 83 -23.89 -1.59 11.80
CA THR A 83 -25.02 -0.75 12.23
C THR A 83 -24.62 0.05 13.47
N LEU A 84 -24.67 1.38 13.39
CA LEU A 84 -24.45 2.28 14.51
C LEU A 84 -25.80 2.78 15.00
N ASN A 85 -26.09 2.61 16.30
CA ASN A 85 -27.39 3.02 16.86
C ASN A 85 -27.52 4.54 17.04
N ASP A 86 -26.41 5.27 17.03
CA ASP A 86 -26.36 6.74 17.20
C ASP A 86 -25.01 7.27 16.70
N GLY A 87 -25.03 8.37 15.94
CA GLY A 87 -23.84 9.09 15.46
C GLY A 87 -23.01 8.37 14.38
N THR A 88 -21.88 8.98 14.03
CA THR A 88 -20.91 8.48 13.04
C THR A 88 -19.89 7.52 13.68
N PRO A 89 -19.07 6.80 12.87
CA PRO A 89 -17.94 6.03 13.42
C PRO A 89 -16.99 6.89 14.25
N PHE A 90 -16.79 8.16 13.85
CA PHE A 90 -15.96 9.12 14.59
C PHE A 90 -16.57 9.47 15.96
N ASP A 91 -17.87 9.74 16.02
CA ASP A 91 -18.58 10.03 17.28
C ASP A 91 -18.48 8.87 18.29
N ASN A 92 -18.46 7.64 17.76
CA ASN A 92 -18.30 6.40 18.52
C ASN A 92 -16.83 6.06 18.85
N ARG A 93 -15.88 6.93 18.51
CA ARG A 93 -14.42 6.73 18.71
C ARG A 93 -13.91 5.45 18.05
N MET A 94 -14.50 5.07 16.92
CA MET A 94 -14.02 3.96 16.12
C MET A 94 -12.85 4.42 15.26
N GLU A 95 -11.64 4.32 15.81
CA GLU A 95 -10.40 4.69 15.10
C GLU A 95 -9.99 3.62 14.07
N HIS A 96 -10.36 2.37 14.30
CA HIS A 96 -9.99 1.22 13.46
C HIS A 96 -11.22 0.39 13.08
N CYS A 97 -11.22 -0.12 11.85
CA CYS A 97 -12.29 -0.95 11.32
C CYS A 97 -12.36 -2.28 12.07
N ALA A 98 -13.54 -2.60 12.63
CA ALA A 98 -13.78 -3.84 13.36
C ALA A 98 -13.59 -5.12 12.53
N PHE A 99 -13.55 -5.01 11.20
CA PHE A 99 -13.45 -6.16 10.29
C PHE A 99 -12.03 -6.37 9.75
N CYS A 100 -11.34 -5.31 9.31
CA CYS A 100 -10.02 -5.42 8.68
C CYS A 100 -8.87 -4.80 9.51
N GLY A 101 -9.17 -4.16 10.65
CA GLY A 101 -8.18 -3.57 11.55
C GLY A 101 -7.50 -2.28 11.05
N LYS A 102 -7.85 -1.80 9.84
CA LYS A 102 -7.28 -0.59 9.25
C LYS A 102 -7.90 0.67 9.84
N HIS A 103 -7.17 1.79 9.82
CA HIS A 103 -7.68 3.07 10.28
C HIS A 103 -8.92 3.49 9.48
N ILE A 104 -9.94 4.01 10.16
CA ILE A 104 -11.20 4.42 9.51
C ILE A 104 -11.04 5.80 8.85
N ILE A 105 -11.69 5.98 7.71
CA ILE A 105 -12.10 7.30 7.21
C ILE A 105 -13.62 7.29 7.18
N ASP A 106 -14.27 8.25 7.83
CA ASP A 106 -15.71 8.43 7.77
C ASP A 106 -16.12 9.22 6.52
N ASN A 107 -17.21 8.79 5.90
CA ASN A 107 -17.83 9.45 4.76
C ASN A 107 -19.37 9.44 4.96
N PRO A 108 -19.89 10.32 5.84
CA PRO A 108 -21.33 10.42 6.09
C PRO A 108 -22.09 10.83 4.81
N TRP A 109 -23.39 10.57 4.78
CA TRP A 109 -24.23 11.06 3.69
C TRP A 109 -24.20 12.60 3.67
N PRO A 110 -24.06 13.25 2.50
CA PRO A 110 -24.08 14.70 2.43
C PRO A 110 -25.42 15.24 2.93
N ASP A 111 -25.38 16.22 3.83
CA ASP A 111 -26.57 16.96 4.24
C ASP A 111 -26.98 17.90 3.09
N ASP A 112 -28.13 17.64 2.45
CA ASP A 112 -28.67 18.46 1.36
C ASP A 112 -29.40 19.71 1.90
N GLY A 113 -29.11 20.16 3.12
CA GLY A 113 -29.55 21.45 3.65
C GLY A 113 -31.07 21.62 3.72
N GLY A 114 -31.80 20.56 4.12
CA GLY A 114 -33.24 20.61 4.34
C GLY A 114 -33.58 21.62 5.44
N ASP A 115 -34.19 22.73 5.03
CA ASP A 115 -34.61 23.87 5.84
C ASP A 115 -35.48 23.49 7.05
N GLU A 116 -34.85 23.32 8.21
CA GLU A 116 -35.54 23.35 9.49
C GLU A 116 -35.90 24.81 9.83
N GLN A 117 -37.05 25.26 9.33
CA GLN A 117 -37.69 26.50 9.77
C GLN A 117 -38.03 26.38 11.26
N LYS A 118 -37.17 26.97 12.09
CA LYS A 118 -37.52 27.37 13.46
C LYS A 118 -38.75 28.27 13.43
N GLY A 119 -39.89 27.73 13.86
CA GLY A 119 -41.11 28.48 14.14
C GLY A 119 -41.56 28.24 15.58
N GLY A 120 -40.85 28.84 16.53
CA GLY A 120 -41.33 28.95 17.90
C GLY A 120 -42.34 30.09 18.02
N ALA A 121 -43.53 29.77 18.52
CA ALA A 121 -44.36 30.56 19.46
C ALA A 121 -45.59 29.73 19.84
#